data_AF-A0A661NJ07-F1
#
_entry.id   AF-A0A661NJ07-F1
#
_cell.length_a   1.000
_cell.length_b   1.000
_cell.length_c   1.000
_cell.angle_alpha   90.00
_cell.angle_beta   90.00
_cell.angle_gamma   90.00
#
_symmetry.space_group_name_H-M   'P 1'
#
loop_
_entity.id
_entity.type
_entity.pdbx_description
1 polymer ?
#
loop_
_entity_poly.entity_id
_entity_poly.type
_entity_poly.pdbx_seq_one_letter_code
_entity_poly.pdbx_strand_id
1 'polypeptide(L)'
;MQWFIATEEVRMGRRQERRIHHVFVTQNTEYHVRRDRCVGVRDRRSGEWRTEHGALQRRVAAAVTLLANGSLTAEGGLPTPGQRIIFDGESSVLTGPVIAIERPAKALVMRYPGTDPGA
;
A
#
# COMPACT_ATOMS: atom_id res chain seq x y z
N MET A 1 5.85 7.18 -52.07
CA MET A 1 5.14 8.04 -51.10
C MET A 1 4.78 7.20 -49.90
N GLN A 2 5.22 7.65 -48.72
CA GLN A 2 4.95 7.19 -47.36
C GLN A 2 4.92 5.68 -47.08
N TRP A 3 6.03 5.20 -46.53
CA TRP A 3 6.13 4.00 -45.70
C TRP A 3 5.35 4.22 -44.39
N PHE A 4 4.44 3.32 -44.05
CA PHE A 4 3.98 3.14 -42.67
C PHE A 4 4.57 1.83 -42.16
N ILE A 5 5.74 1.95 -41.52
CA ILE A 5 6.32 0.87 -40.75
C ILE A 5 5.40 0.63 -39.55
N ALA A 6 4.82 -0.57 -39.50
CA ALA A 6 4.25 -1.11 -38.28
C ALA A 6 5.37 -1.28 -37.27
N THR A 7 5.42 -0.42 -36.25
CA THR A 7 6.34 -0.59 -35.11
C THR A 7 5.57 -1.25 -33.97
N GLU A 8 5.61 -2.57 -34.02
CA GLU A 8 5.25 -3.51 -32.97
C GLU A 8 6.30 -3.44 -31.84
N GLU A 9 6.14 -2.54 -30.87
CA GLU A 9 7.01 -2.43 -29.68
C GLU A 9 6.13 -1.90 -28.54
N VAL A 10 5.84 -2.54 -27.40
CA VAL A 10 6.56 -3.54 -26.61
C VAL A 10 5.50 -4.27 -25.74
N ARG A 11 5.18 -5.53 -26.04
CA ARG A 11 4.51 -6.43 -25.05
C ARG A 11 5.57 -6.98 -24.09
N MET A 12 6.25 -6.08 -23.36
CA MET A 12 7.09 -6.50 -22.23
C MET A 12 6.13 -6.97 -21.16
N GLY A 13 6.08 -8.28 -20.93
CA GLY A 13 5.34 -8.83 -19.82
C GLY A 13 5.84 -8.22 -18.52
N ARG A 14 5.18 -7.16 -18.03
CA ARG A 14 5.10 -6.91 -16.60
C ARG A 14 4.53 -8.20 -16.06
N ARG A 15 5.38 -9.04 -15.44
CA ARG A 15 4.88 -10.03 -14.48
C ARG A 15 3.94 -9.23 -13.59
N GLN A 16 2.63 -9.40 -13.76
CA GLN A 16 1.68 -8.76 -12.87
C GLN A 16 2.11 -9.19 -11.48
N GLU A 17 2.43 -8.21 -10.64
CA GLU A 17 2.81 -8.48 -9.27
C GLU A 17 1.66 -9.29 -8.64
N ARG A 18 1.90 -10.59 -8.44
CA ARG A 18 0.88 -11.53 -7.93
C ARG A 18 0.77 -11.41 -6.41
N ARG A 19 1.70 -10.68 -5.76
CA ARG A 19 1.66 -10.44 -4.33
C ARG A 19 0.48 -9.55 -4.02
N ILE A 20 -0.57 -10.18 -3.51
CA ILE A 20 -1.73 -9.47 -3.02
C ILE A 20 -1.50 -8.92 -1.61
N HIS A 21 -0.50 -9.38 -0.85
CA HIS A 21 -0.29 -8.92 0.54
C HIS A 21 1.03 -8.15 0.68
N HIS A 22 0.94 -6.93 1.21
CA HIS A 22 2.05 -6.05 1.53
C HIS A 22 1.97 -5.61 2.99
N VAL A 23 3.11 -5.46 3.65
CA VAL A 23 3.21 -4.76 4.94
C VAL A 23 4.00 -3.49 4.71
N PHE A 24 3.34 -2.35 4.78
CA PHE A 24 3.99 -1.05 4.72
C PHE A 24 4.39 -0.63 6.12
N VAL A 25 5.69 -0.61 6.35
CA VAL A 25 6.28 -0.31 7.66
C VAL A 25 6.55 1.18 7.72
N THR A 26 6.06 1.85 8.76
CA THR A 26 6.43 3.22 9.13
C THR A 26 7.25 3.21 10.41
N GLN A 27 7.59 4.38 10.96
CA GLN A 27 8.36 4.46 12.20
C GLN A 27 7.71 3.66 13.34
N ASN A 28 6.40 3.82 13.57
CA ASN A 28 5.71 3.23 14.72
C ASN A 28 4.64 2.20 14.35
N THR A 29 4.29 2.08 13.08
CA THR A 29 3.09 1.34 12.66
C THR A 29 3.37 0.48 11.43
N GLU A 30 2.86 -0.75 11.45
CA GLU A 30 2.74 -1.64 10.31
C GLU A 30 1.33 -1.53 9.74
N TYR A 31 1.23 -1.23 8.45
CA TYR A 31 -0.03 -1.25 7.71
C TYR A 31 -0.05 -2.49 6.81
N HIS A 32 -0.90 -3.45 7.14
CA HIS A 32 -1.08 -4.66 6.35
C HIS A 32 -2.14 -4.40 5.28
N VAL A 33 -1.76 -4.52 4.01
CA VAL A 33 -2.60 -4.21 2.86
C VAL A 33 -2.77 -5.45 1.99
N ARG A 34 -4.02 -5.77 1.65
CA ARG A 34 -4.39 -6.80 0.68
C ARG A 34 -4.92 -6.14 -0.59
N ARG A 35 -4.19 -6.29 -1.71
CA ARG A 35 -4.31 -5.54 -2.96
C ARG A 35 -4.10 -4.06 -2.69
N ASP A 36 -5.17 -3.35 -2.39
CA ASP A 36 -5.22 -1.94 -2.04
C ASP A 36 -5.96 -1.69 -0.72
N ARG A 37 -6.58 -2.69 -0.09
CA ARG A 37 -7.34 -2.53 1.16
C ARG A 37 -6.48 -2.79 2.39
N CYS A 38 -6.51 -1.89 3.37
CA CYS A 38 -5.90 -2.15 4.66
C CYS A 38 -6.71 -3.19 5.45
N VAL A 39 -6.07 -4.31 5.80
CA VAL A 39 -6.68 -5.44 6.52
C VAL A 39 -6.15 -5.57 7.95
N GLY A 40 -5.21 -4.70 8.35
CA GLY A 40 -4.67 -4.72 9.70
C GLY A 40 -3.73 -3.55 9.93
N VAL A 41 -3.76 -3.02 11.16
CA VAL A 41 -2.85 -1.98 11.63
C VAL A 41 -2.22 -2.48 12.91
N ARG A 42 -0.90 -2.54 12.97
CA ARG A 42 -0.18 -3.06 14.13
C ARG A 42 0.81 -2.04 14.65
N ASP A 43 0.81 -1.84 15.97
CA ASP A 43 1.82 -1.03 16.65
C ASP A 43 3.14 -1.79 16.69
N ARG A 44 4.22 -1.17 16.22
CA ARG A 44 5.54 -1.82 16.16
C ARG A 44 6.23 -1.92 17.50
N ARG A 45 5.88 -1.04 18.45
CA ARG A 45 6.50 -0.98 19.77
C ARG A 45 5.88 -2.01 20.71
N SER A 46 4.55 -2.10 20.76
CA SER A 46 3.85 -3.09 21.59
C SER A 46 3.59 -4.41 20.86
N GLY A 47 3.57 -4.40 19.53
CA GLY A 47 3.17 -5.57 18.73
C GLY A 47 1.66 -5.82 18.73
N GLU A 48 0.85 -4.90 19.25
CA GLU A 48 -0.60 -5.03 19.34
C GLU A 48 -1.32 -4.57 18.07
N TRP A 49 -2.45 -5.21 17.79
CA TRP A 49 -3.36 -4.78 16.72
C TRP A 49 -4.21 -3.59 17.16
N ARG A 50 -4.26 -2.56 16.32
CA ARG A 50 -5.12 -1.39 16.52
C ARG A 50 -6.46 -1.63 15.84
N THR A 51 -7.45 -2.14 16.59
CA THR A 51 -8.77 -2.55 16.08
C THR A 51 -9.69 -1.40 15.68
N GLU A 52 -9.43 -0.19 16.17
CA GLU A 52 -10.26 1.01 15.90
C GLU A 52 -9.52 2.06 15.04
N HIS A 53 -8.42 1.66 14.38
CA HIS A 53 -7.64 2.60 13.57
C HIS A 53 -8.39 3.00 12.30
N GLY A 54 -8.42 4.30 12.00
CA GLY A 54 -9.17 4.84 10.86
C GLY A 54 -8.73 4.35 9.47
N ALA A 55 -7.56 3.72 9.36
CA ALA A 55 -7.12 3.11 8.11
C ALA A 55 -7.76 1.73 7.84
N LEU A 56 -8.32 1.05 8.85
CA LEU A 56 -8.85 -0.30 8.69
C LEU A 56 -9.99 -0.34 7.65
N GLN A 57 -9.97 -1.37 6.80
CA GLN A 57 -10.93 -1.61 5.71
C GLN A 57 -11.00 -0.53 4.63
N ARG A 58 -10.11 0.47 4.69
CA ARG A 58 -10.00 1.54 3.71
C ARG A 58 -9.05 1.19 2.59
N ARG A 59 -9.21 1.81 1.42
CA ARG A 59 -8.34 1.59 0.26
C ARG A 59 -7.21 2.60 0.23
N VAL A 60 -6.06 2.19 -0.30
CA VAL A 60 -4.97 3.10 -0.67
C VAL A 60 -5.47 3.97 -1.83
N ALA A 61 -5.63 5.26 -1.56
CA ALA A 61 -6.02 6.24 -2.56
C ALA A 61 -4.81 6.72 -3.38
N ALA A 62 -3.69 6.99 -2.70
CA ALA A 62 -2.47 7.47 -3.33
C ALA A 62 -1.22 7.23 -2.48
N ALA A 63 -0.08 7.14 -3.16
CA ALA A 63 1.24 7.31 -2.60
C ALA A 63 1.64 8.79 -2.67
N VAL A 64 2.18 9.34 -1.57
CA VAL A 64 2.49 10.77 -1.46
C VAL A 64 3.98 10.97 -1.25
N THR A 65 4.58 11.86 -2.05
CA THR A 65 5.97 12.29 -1.90
C THR A 65 6.01 13.73 -1.39
N LEU A 66 6.78 13.98 -0.33
CA LEU A 66 7.12 15.33 0.11
C LEU A 66 8.43 15.74 -0.58
N LEU A 67 8.34 16.74 -1.45
CA LEU A 67 9.48 17.30 -2.16
C LEU A 67 10.31 18.22 -1.25
N ALA A 68 11.58 18.42 -1.59
CA ALA A 68 12.50 19.26 -0.81
C ALA A 68 12.02 20.72 -0.68
N ASN A 69 11.22 21.21 -1.63
CA ASN A 69 10.62 22.54 -1.60
C ASN A 69 9.34 22.63 -0.74
N GLY A 70 8.98 21.57 -0.02
CA GLY A 70 7.80 21.51 0.84
C GLY A 70 6.49 21.16 0.12
N SER A 71 6.50 20.99 -1.21
CA SER A 71 5.32 20.59 -1.97
C SER A 71 5.03 19.09 -1.87
N LEU A 72 3.77 18.72 -2.07
CA LEU A 72 3.32 17.32 -2.10
C LEU A 72 2.96 16.90 -3.53
N THR A 73 3.41 15.71 -3.95
CA THR A 73 2.86 15.01 -5.12
C THR A 73 2.10 13.78 -4.67
N ALA A 74 1.00 13.46 -5.36
CA ALA A 74 0.19 12.29 -5.09
C ALA A 74 0.09 11.46 -6.38
N GLU A 75 0.43 10.19 -6.28
CA GLU A 75 0.45 9.24 -7.39
C GLU A 75 -0.46 8.06 -7.05
N GLY A 76 -1.25 7.60 -8.03
CA GLY A 76 -2.07 6.41 -7.86
C GLY A 76 -1.22 5.15 -7.72
N GLY A 77 -1.62 4.25 -6.83
CA GLY A 77 -0.94 2.96 -6.62
C GLY A 77 -0.39 2.78 -5.21
N LEU A 78 0.41 1.74 -5.04
CA LEU A 78 1.04 1.40 -3.76
C LEU A 78 2.32 2.22 -3.56
N PRO A 79 2.64 2.61 -2.31
CA PRO A 79 3.82 3.42 -2.01
C PRO A 79 5.13 2.64 -2.18
N THR A 80 6.23 3.37 -2.39
CA THR A 80 7.61 2.92 -2.20
C THR A 80 8.19 3.46 -0.88
N PRO A 81 9.33 2.93 -0.38
CA PRO A 81 10.03 3.57 0.73
C PRO A 81 10.32 5.06 0.47
N GLY A 82 10.17 5.88 1.50
CA GLY A 82 10.22 7.34 1.44
C GLY A 82 8.86 8.01 1.21
N GLN A 83 7.91 7.33 0.56
CA GLN A 83 6.57 7.86 0.32
C GLN A 83 5.64 7.61 1.51
N ARG A 84 4.55 8.37 1.59
CA ARG A 84 3.45 8.19 2.55
C ARG A 84 2.26 7.55 1.85
N ILE A 85 1.31 7.04 2.63
CA ILE A 85 0.07 6.44 2.15
C ILE A 85 -1.08 7.38 2.51
N ILE A 86 -1.97 7.64 1.55
CA ILE A 86 -3.32 8.13 1.84
C ILE A 86 -4.27 6.94 1.77
N PHE A 87 -4.96 6.66 2.87
CA PHE A 87 -6.15 5.82 2.87
C PHE A 87 -7.40 6.68 2.71
N ASP A 88 -8.36 6.21 1.91
CA ASP A 88 -9.62 6.89 1.62
C ASP A 88 -10.54 7.06 2.86
N GLY A 89 -11.79 7.48 2.66
CA GLY A 89 -12.80 7.66 3.71
C GLY A 89 -13.10 9.13 4.05
N GLU A 90 -14.18 9.35 4.82
CA GLU A 90 -14.70 10.68 5.19
C GLU A 90 -13.62 11.58 5.78
N SER A 91 -12.86 11.04 6.73
CA SER A 91 -11.61 11.63 7.24
C SER A 91 -10.45 10.78 6.76
N SER A 92 -9.86 11.13 5.62
CA SER A 92 -8.73 10.40 5.04
C SER A 92 -7.55 10.29 6.02
N VAL A 93 -6.84 9.17 5.97
CA VAL A 93 -5.68 8.93 6.84
C VAL A 93 -4.40 9.09 6.03
N LEU A 94 -3.58 10.08 6.40
CA LEU A 94 -2.23 10.25 5.87
C LEU A 94 -1.21 9.67 6.84
N THR A 95 -0.37 8.75 6.37
CA THR A 95 0.64 8.10 7.22
C THR A 95 1.94 8.91 7.36
N GLY A 96 2.79 8.46 8.29
CA GLY A 96 4.23 8.72 8.21
C GLY A 96 4.87 8.10 6.96
N PRO A 97 6.13 8.43 6.64
CA PRO A 97 6.83 7.82 5.51
C PRO A 97 7.00 6.31 5.73
N VAL A 98 6.80 5.56 4.66
CA VAL A 98 7.13 4.14 4.59
C VAL A 98 8.64 4.01 4.63
N ILE A 99 9.16 3.23 5.58
CA ILE A 99 10.60 2.96 5.72
C ILE A 99 10.97 1.61 5.11
N ALA A 100 10.02 0.68 5.03
CA ALA A 100 10.22 -0.64 4.43
C ALA A 100 8.91 -1.20 3.90
N ILE A 101 9.01 -2.10 2.91
CA ILE A 101 7.91 -2.90 2.41
C ILE A 101 8.25 -4.36 2.65
N GLU A 102 7.47 -5.01 3.49
CA GLU A 102 7.71 -6.36 3.93
C GLU A 102 6.63 -7.33 3.47
N ARG A 103 6.98 -8.62 3.52
CA ARG A 103 6.03 -9.70 3.31
C ARG A 103 5.47 -10.14 4.66
N PRO A 104 4.14 -10.25 4.83
CA PRO A 104 3.61 -10.78 6.07
C PRO A 104 3.93 -12.27 6.20
N ALA A 105 4.29 -12.69 7.41
CA ALA A 105 4.41 -14.10 7.73
C ALA A 105 3.07 -14.82 7.49
N LYS A 106 3.10 -16.03 6.93
CA LYS A 106 1.88 -16.79 6.58
C LYS A 106 0.95 -16.99 7.80
N ALA A 107 1.53 -17.28 8.96
CA ALA A 107 0.77 -17.46 10.20
C ALA A 107 0.04 -16.18 10.65
N LEU A 108 0.56 -15.01 10.30
CA LEU A 108 0.00 -13.71 10.65
C LEU A 108 -1.17 -13.36 9.72
N VAL A 109 -1.08 -13.70 8.42
CA VAL A 109 -2.17 -13.51 7.45
C VAL A 109 -3.46 -14.22 7.88
N MET A 110 -3.34 -15.41 8.48
CA MET A 110 -4.49 -16.19 8.98
C MET A 110 -5.18 -15.58 10.21
N ARG A 111 -4.61 -14.53 10.80
CA ARG A 111 -5.05 -13.91 12.06
C ARG A 111 -5.43 -12.44 11.88
N TYR A 112 -5.57 -11.96 10.64
CA TYR A 112 -5.98 -10.58 10.44
C TYR A 112 -7.37 -10.33 11.06
N PRO A 113 -7.56 -9.23 11.79
CA PRO A 113 -8.88 -8.87 12.28
C PRO A 113 -9.80 -8.59 11.08
N GLY A 114 -10.89 -9.35 10.95
CA GLY A 114 -11.89 -9.19 9.89
C GLY A 114 -11.63 -9.95 8.58
N THR A 115 -10.71 -10.93 8.56
CA THR A 115 -10.70 -11.93 7.47
C THR A 115 -11.64 -13.08 7.80
N ASP A 116 -12.92 -12.94 7.44
CA ASP A 116 -13.74 -14.12 7.17
C ASP A 116 -13.19 -14.78 5.89
N PRO A 117 -12.95 -16.10 5.86
CA PRO A 117 -12.46 -16.80 4.67
C PRO A 117 -13.45 -16.86 3.49
N GLY A 118 -14.58 -16.14 3.52
CA GLY A 118 -15.69 -16.37 2.60
C GLY A 118 -16.67 -15.21 2.37
N ALA A 119 -16.22 -13.95 2.42
CA ALA A 119 -17.02 -12.79 2.00
C ALA A 119 -16.54 -12.23 0.65
#